data_AF-A0A944MMD5-F1
#
_entry.id   AF-A0A944MMD5-F1
#
_cell.length_a   1.000
_cell.length_b   1.000
_cell.length_c   1.000
_cell.angle_alpha   90.00
_cell.angle_beta   90.00
_cell.angle_gamma   90.00
#
_symmetry.space_group_name_H-M   'P 1'
#
loop_
_entity.id
_entity.type
_entity.pdbx_description
1 polymer ?
#
loop_
_entity_poly.entity_id
_entity_poly.type
_entity_poly.pdbx_seq_one_letter_code
_entity_poly.pdbx_strand_id
1 'polypeptide(L)'
;MKKNQTIDYLFENANPIIRYRIATELANEEVDYDIGMLRYELLQHKDAKYWMKCLKTRRSYDNIHGGYDKSLENSLGKLLQLGIKKGVSNFDKNVAKHINWLQEVSEEESELPHNDYFLQTIVSSFLAKAGFTDEKNVRDFVLNRLDLLYGFAKKKNYNVFIDKVLFKDFPPAFENHKIIDPLLYENDDFALPWIYDLFAFAAYYSEFKEKIDTVINYILNKKYQDFPEGYGVTVSFPKRFFVVGWNVWLPCFSNIDEKSPQINELLFRLNLMSPFEPTRKSKWYKNAIAHLEKFKTKKGTYIFPEEYLQEKRNSYFINASRMEIGEDTIENLSTFWMMKILNN
;
A
#
# COMPACT_ATOMS: atom_id res chain seq x y z
N MET A 1 -29.36 1.11 9.06
CA MET A 1 -28.70 2.27 9.70
C MET A 1 -28.17 3.19 8.60
N LYS A 2 -28.40 4.51 8.70
CA LYS A 2 -27.79 5.49 7.77
C LYS A 2 -26.28 5.61 8.06
N LYS A 3 -25.47 6.04 7.09
CA LYS A 3 -24.00 6.17 7.21
C LYS A 3 -23.58 6.85 8.53
N ASN A 4 -24.18 7.99 8.86
CA ASN A 4 -23.82 8.75 10.08
C ASN A 4 -24.08 7.94 11.35
N GLN A 5 -25.20 7.22 11.43
CA GLN A 5 -25.50 6.36 12.57
C GLN A 5 -24.49 5.20 12.74
N THR A 6 -23.91 4.69 11.63
CA THR A 6 -22.83 3.69 11.70
C THR A 6 -21.52 4.29 12.21
N ILE A 7 -21.23 5.54 11.84
CA ILE A 7 -20.06 6.27 12.34
C ILE A 7 -20.22 6.54 13.84
N ASP A 8 -21.39 7.01 14.26
CA ASP A 8 -21.70 7.28 15.67
C ASP A 8 -21.58 6.01 16.51
N TYR A 9 -22.14 4.89 16.03
CA TYR A 9 -21.99 3.58 16.67
C TYR A 9 -20.52 3.22 16.89
N LEU A 10 -19.68 3.33 15.86
CA LEU A 10 -18.26 3.01 16.00
C LEU A 10 -17.56 3.97 16.96
N PHE A 11 -17.89 5.26 16.94
CA PHE A 11 -17.26 6.23 17.82
C PHE A 11 -17.58 5.95 19.30
N GLU A 12 -18.78 5.47 19.60
CA GLU A 12 -19.21 5.11 20.96
C GLU A 12 -18.64 3.76 21.44
N ASN A 13 -18.48 2.79 20.53
CA ASN A 13 -18.24 1.40 20.89
C ASN A 13 -16.84 0.87 20.58
N ALA A 14 -16.03 1.58 19.78
CA ALA A 14 -14.72 1.12 19.36
C ALA A 14 -13.57 1.66 20.23
N ASN A 15 -12.40 1.06 20.05
CA ASN A 15 -11.18 1.42 20.76
C ASN A 15 -10.68 2.84 20.41
N PRO A 16 -9.69 3.38 21.15
CA PRO A 16 -9.12 4.71 20.87
C PRO A 16 -8.56 4.89 19.45
N ILE A 17 -8.04 3.84 18.82
CA ILE A 17 -7.48 3.90 17.47
C ILE A 17 -8.60 4.18 16.45
N ILE A 18 -9.69 3.41 16.50
CA ILE A 18 -10.83 3.58 15.60
C ILE A 18 -11.50 4.93 15.86
N ARG A 19 -11.70 5.35 17.12
CA ARG A 19 -12.29 6.65 17.46
C ARG A 19 -11.47 7.82 16.90
N TYR A 20 -10.15 7.80 17.06
CA TYR A 20 -9.27 8.80 16.47
C TYR A 20 -9.38 8.83 14.93
N ARG A 21 -9.37 7.66 14.29
CA ARG A 21 -9.48 7.56 12.82
C ARG A 21 -10.86 7.96 12.30
N ILE A 22 -11.92 7.75 13.07
CA ILE A 22 -13.25 8.27 12.73
C ILE A 22 -13.22 9.78 12.69
N ALA A 23 -12.78 10.41 13.79
CA ALA A 23 -12.76 11.87 13.92
C ALA A 23 -11.88 12.56 12.86
N THR A 24 -10.81 11.88 12.40
CA THR A 24 -9.84 12.48 11.47
C THR A 24 -9.98 12.04 10.01
N GLU A 25 -10.75 10.97 9.71
CA GLU A 25 -10.83 10.42 8.35
C GLU A 25 -12.24 10.13 7.83
N LEU A 26 -13.25 10.03 8.71
CA LEU A 26 -14.60 9.56 8.33
C LEU A 26 -15.73 10.50 8.72
N ALA A 27 -15.58 11.24 9.82
CA ALA A 27 -16.60 12.15 10.29
C ALA A 27 -16.71 13.40 9.42
N ASN A 28 -17.89 14.02 9.42
CA ASN A 28 -18.12 15.30 8.76
C ASN A 28 -17.52 16.43 9.60
N GLU A 29 -17.12 17.52 8.94
CA GLU A 29 -16.52 18.71 9.57
C GLU A 29 -17.43 19.43 10.59
N GLU A 30 -18.70 19.05 10.66
CA GLU A 30 -19.70 19.66 11.56
C GLU A 30 -19.59 19.17 13.02
N VAL A 31 -18.88 18.08 13.29
CA VAL A 31 -18.73 17.54 14.65
C VAL A 31 -17.38 17.97 15.22
N ASP A 32 -17.43 18.74 16.31
CA ASP A 32 -16.24 19.18 17.03
C ASP A 32 -15.74 18.09 17.98
N TYR A 33 -14.78 17.29 17.50
CA TYR A 33 -14.10 16.29 18.32
C TYR A 33 -12.87 16.89 18.98
N ASP A 34 -12.60 16.52 20.24
CA ASP A 34 -11.30 16.81 20.88
C ASP A 34 -10.21 15.90 20.28
N ILE A 35 -9.67 16.32 19.13
CA ILE A 35 -8.60 15.60 18.41
C ILE A 35 -7.34 15.49 19.29
N GLY A 36 -7.09 16.45 20.19
CA GLY A 36 -5.96 16.42 21.10
C GLY A 36 -6.05 15.25 22.08
N MET A 37 -7.21 15.09 22.73
CA MET A 37 -7.49 13.98 23.64
C MET A 37 -7.49 12.64 22.90
N LEU A 38 -8.18 12.53 21.76
CA LEU A 38 -8.22 11.29 20.97
C LEU A 38 -6.82 10.86 20.52
N ARG A 39 -5.98 11.83 20.11
CA ARG A 39 -4.57 11.55 19.77
C ARG A 39 -3.79 11.08 20.99
N TYR A 40 -3.99 11.70 22.15
CA TYR A 40 -3.34 11.27 23.38
C TYR A 40 -3.69 9.81 23.70
N GLU A 41 -4.97 9.44 23.68
CA GLU A 41 -5.43 8.07 23.92
C GLU A 41 -4.87 7.06 22.91
N LEU A 42 -4.88 7.40 21.61
CA LEU A 42 -4.22 6.62 20.56
C LEU A 42 -2.75 6.33 20.92
N LEU A 43 -2.00 7.37 21.29
CA LEU A 43 -0.58 7.23 21.63
C LEU A 43 -0.36 6.47 22.95
N GLN A 44 -1.36 6.38 23.82
CA GLN A 44 -1.31 5.53 25.01
C GLN A 44 -1.59 4.05 24.71
N HIS A 45 -2.25 3.73 23.59
CA HIS A 45 -2.60 2.37 23.22
C HIS A 45 -1.37 1.47 23.06
N LYS A 46 -1.48 0.21 23.50
CA LYS A 46 -0.39 -0.77 23.52
C LYS A 46 0.22 -0.98 22.13
N ASP A 47 -0.61 -1.05 21.08
CA ASP A 47 -0.16 -1.30 19.72
C ASP A 47 0.54 -0.08 19.10
N ALA A 48 0.04 1.13 19.35
CA ALA A 48 0.70 2.35 18.92
C ALA A 48 2.10 2.45 19.52
N LYS A 49 2.25 2.19 20.82
CA LYS A 49 3.55 2.16 21.50
C LYS A 49 4.48 1.08 20.95
N TYR A 50 3.96 -0.12 20.71
CA TYR A 50 4.73 -1.22 20.15
C TYR A 50 5.28 -0.86 18.76
N TRP A 51 4.41 -0.42 17.85
CA TRP A 51 4.80 -0.14 16.47
C TRP A 51 5.70 1.09 16.37
N MET A 52 5.51 2.09 17.24
CA MET A 52 6.45 3.22 17.34
C MET A 52 7.86 2.77 17.75
N LYS A 53 7.98 1.76 18.63
CA LYS A 53 9.27 1.17 19.01
C LYS A 53 9.89 0.36 17.87
N CYS A 54 9.07 -0.26 17.03
CA CYS A 54 9.53 -1.03 15.86
C CYS A 54 10.07 -0.14 14.74
N LEU A 55 9.57 1.10 14.59
CA LEU A 55 10.06 2.04 13.58
C LEU A 55 11.54 2.37 13.83
N LYS A 56 12.42 1.73 13.05
CA LYS A 56 13.87 1.92 13.12
C LYS A 56 14.33 2.86 12.01
N THR A 57 15.49 3.47 12.23
CA THR A 57 16.09 4.45 11.32
C THR A 57 17.34 3.92 10.62
N ARG A 58 17.45 2.60 10.47
CA ARG A 58 18.63 1.97 9.85
C ARG A 58 18.40 1.81 8.36
N ARG A 59 19.43 2.12 7.59
CA ARG A 59 19.45 2.04 6.12
C ARG A 59 20.10 0.73 5.72
N SER A 60 19.29 -0.27 5.45
CA SER A 60 19.71 -1.49 4.77
C SER A 60 18.47 -2.13 4.16
N TYR A 61 18.67 -3.00 3.17
CA TYR A 61 17.59 -3.71 2.50
C TYR A 61 16.62 -4.34 3.53
N ASP A 62 17.11 -5.21 4.41
CA ASP A 62 16.27 -5.91 5.41
C ASP A 62 15.56 -4.98 6.42
N ASN A 63 16.13 -3.78 6.65
CA ASN A 63 15.53 -2.79 7.54
C ASN A 63 14.45 -1.97 6.86
N ILE A 64 14.42 -1.91 5.53
CA ILE A 64 13.37 -1.21 4.77
C ILE A 64 12.32 -2.21 4.27
N HIS A 65 12.79 -3.28 3.63
CA HIS A 65 12.03 -4.32 2.98
C HIS A 65 12.31 -5.69 3.61
N GLY A 66 11.29 -6.34 4.16
CA GLY A 66 11.39 -7.63 4.80
C GLY A 66 10.13 -7.97 5.60
N GLY A 67 9.97 -9.23 6.00
CA GLY A 67 8.79 -9.68 6.75
C GLY A 67 8.75 -9.26 8.23
N TYR A 68 9.85 -8.78 8.80
CA TYR A 68 9.95 -8.49 10.23
C TYR A 68 9.21 -7.21 10.61
N ASP A 69 8.66 -7.16 11.83
CA ASP A 69 7.93 -5.98 12.35
C ASP A 69 8.79 -4.70 12.35
N LYS A 70 10.11 -4.84 12.45
CA LYS A 70 11.06 -3.71 12.44
C LYS A 70 11.42 -3.21 11.04
N SER A 71 11.10 -3.96 9.99
CA SER A 71 11.27 -3.49 8.62
C SER A 71 10.36 -2.27 8.41
N LEU A 72 10.85 -1.25 7.69
CA LEU A 72 10.18 0.02 7.54
C LEU A 72 8.79 -0.14 6.94
N GLU A 73 8.64 -0.93 5.88
CA GLU A 73 7.33 -1.13 5.24
C GLU A 73 6.27 -1.68 6.21
N ASN A 74 6.69 -2.51 7.17
CA ASN A 74 5.77 -3.10 8.14
C ASN A 74 5.48 -2.13 9.28
N SER A 75 6.54 -1.55 9.87
CA SER A 75 6.38 -0.62 10.98
C SER A 75 5.67 0.67 10.57
N LEU A 76 6.10 1.28 9.48
CA LEU A 76 5.49 2.50 8.95
C LEU A 76 4.10 2.21 8.37
N GLY A 77 3.93 1.14 7.58
CA GLY A 77 2.62 0.73 7.07
C GLY A 77 1.59 0.54 8.18
N LYS A 78 1.98 -0.15 9.25
CA LYS A 78 1.11 -0.34 10.41
C LYS A 78 0.83 0.95 11.16
N LEU A 79 1.83 1.80 11.41
CA LEU A 79 1.61 3.11 12.06
C LEU A 79 0.60 3.97 11.30
N LEU A 80 0.66 3.97 9.97
CA LEU A 80 -0.31 4.65 9.11
C LEU A 80 -1.71 4.05 9.23
N GLN A 81 -1.82 2.72 9.31
CA GLN A 81 -3.07 2.02 9.56
C GLN A 81 -3.65 2.33 10.96
N LEU A 82 -2.82 2.63 11.94
CA LEU A 82 -3.25 3.12 13.26
C LEU A 82 -3.62 4.61 13.27
N GLY A 83 -3.43 5.32 12.14
CA GLY A 83 -3.72 6.75 12.00
C GLY A 83 -2.56 7.67 12.42
N ILE A 84 -1.39 7.14 12.74
CA ILE A 84 -0.20 7.93 13.11
C ILE A 84 0.48 8.45 11.85
N LYS A 85 0.55 9.78 11.72
CA LYS A 85 0.99 10.52 10.52
C LYS A 85 1.81 11.75 10.93
N LYS A 86 2.24 12.56 9.94
CA LYS A 86 2.92 13.85 10.11
C LYS A 86 2.23 14.71 11.18
N GLY A 87 3.01 15.36 12.04
CA GLY A 87 2.54 16.19 13.16
C GLY A 87 2.55 15.48 14.51
N VAL A 88 2.90 14.18 14.54
CA VAL A 88 3.15 13.46 15.79
C VAL A 88 4.66 13.52 16.07
N SER A 89 5.08 14.34 17.04
CA SER A 89 6.50 14.67 17.27
C SER A 89 7.47 13.47 17.27
N ASN A 90 7.16 12.38 18.00
CA ASN A 90 8.03 11.20 18.03
C ASN A 90 8.05 10.43 16.69
N PHE A 91 6.94 10.44 15.96
CA PHE A 91 6.85 9.85 14.63
C PHE A 91 7.72 10.66 13.65
N ASP A 92 7.51 11.98 13.59
CA ASP A 92 8.22 12.90 12.70
C ASP A 92 9.73 12.80 12.91
N LYS A 93 10.18 12.79 14.17
CA LYS A 93 11.59 12.60 14.53
C LYS A 93 12.18 11.28 14.02
N ASN A 94 11.40 10.19 14.07
CA ASN A 94 11.87 8.88 13.64
C ASN A 94 11.95 8.77 12.12
N VAL A 95 11.04 9.42 11.37
CA VAL A 95 11.03 9.38 9.91
C VAL A 95 11.97 10.39 9.25
N ALA A 96 12.37 11.45 9.96
CA ALA A 96 13.28 12.49 9.44
C ALA A 96 14.58 11.94 8.82
N LYS A 97 15.15 10.87 9.40
CA LYS A 97 16.38 10.24 8.86
C LYS A 97 16.17 9.56 7.50
N HIS A 98 14.95 9.11 7.22
CA HIS A 98 14.56 8.54 5.93
C HIS A 98 14.29 9.63 4.89
N ILE A 99 13.77 10.78 5.31
CA ILE A 99 13.64 11.97 4.43
C ILE A 99 15.03 12.46 4.00
N ASN A 100 15.96 12.61 4.94
CA ASN A 100 17.33 13.01 4.64
C ASN A 100 18.06 11.99 3.74
N TRP A 101 17.77 10.70 3.93
CA TRP A 101 18.33 9.64 3.09
C TRP A 101 17.96 9.79 1.61
N LEU A 102 16.70 10.16 1.32
CA LEU A 102 16.28 10.41 -0.07
C LEU A 102 17.07 11.56 -0.71
N GLN A 103 17.59 12.50 0.09
CA GLN A 103 18.49 13.54 -0.41
C GLN A 103 19.86 12.96 -0.77
N GLU A 104 20.47 12.23 0.16
CA GLU A 104 21.85 11.73 0.03
C GLU A 104 22.01 10.77 -1.16
N VAL A 105 21.04 9.88 -1.40
CA VAL A 105 21.08 8.96 -2.56
C VAL A 105 20.97 9.68 -3.90
N SER A 106 20.35 10.86 -3.94
CA SER A 106 20.32 11.66 -5.16
C SER A 106 21.67 12.28 -5.51
N GLU A 107 22.62 12.29 -4.57
CA GLU A 107 23.93 12.93 -4.69
C GLU A 107 25.09 11.94 -4.89
N GLU A 108 24.91 10.63 -4.59
CA GLU A 108 25.95 9.59 -4.65
C GLU A 108 25.68 8.50 -5.71
N GLU A 109 26.72 8.02 -6.40
CA GLU A 109 26.63 6.82 -7.26
C GLU A 109 26.62 5.54 -6.39
N SER A 110 25.53 4.77 -6.45
CA SER A 110 25.39 3.50 -5.72
C SER A 110 26.04 2.33 -6.45
N GLU A 111 26.63 1.40 -5.68
CA GLU A 111 27.14 0.11 -6.20
C GLU A 111 26.02 -0.89 -6.55
N LEU A 112 24.77 -0.67 -6.09
CA LEU A 112 23.59 -1.51 -6.36
C LEU A 112 22.33 -0.66 -6.68
N PRO A 113 22.32 0.11 -7.78
CA PRO A 113 21.31 1.14 -8.03
C PRO A 113 19.87 0.59 -8.11
N HIS A 114 19.66 -0.62 -8.64
CA HIS A 114 18.35 -1.30 -8.65
C HIS A 114 17.71 -1.46 -7.26
N ASN A 115 18.50 -1.83 -6.25
CA ASN A 115 17.96 -1.98 -4.90
C ASN A 115 17.60 -0.61 -4.34
N ASP A 116 18.42 0.40 -4.61
CA ASP A 116 18.18 1.74 -4.08
C ASP A 116 16.93 2.38 -4.69
N TYR A 117 16.68 2.23 -5.99
CA TYR A 117 15.45 2.75 -6.60
C TYR A 117 14.19 2.10 -6.01
N PHE A 118 14.21 0.78 -5.81
CA PHE A 118 13.11 0.06 -5.19
C PHE A 118 12.89 0.49 -3.72
N LEU A 119 13.96 0.57 -2.93
CA LEU A 119 13.88 1.00 -1.53
C LEU A 119 13.44 2.47 -1.40
N GLN A 120 13.91 3.35 -2.28
CA GLN A 120 13.45 4.75 -2.36
C GLN A 120 11.96 4.81 -2.71
N THR A 121 11.48 3.94 -3.61
CA THR A 121 10.05 3.85 -3.93
C THR A 121 9.23 3.45 -2.70
N ILE A 122 9.67 2.47 -1.93
CA ILE A 122 9.01 2.08 -0.67
C ILE A 122 8.94 3.27 0.29
N VAL A 123 10.10 3.87 0.59
CA VAL A 123 10.22 4.94 1.59
C VAL A 123 9.43 6.16 1.18
N SER A 124 9.64 6.67 -0.04
CA SER A 124 8.94 7.86 -0.54
C SER A 124 7.42 7.65 -0.58
N SER A 125 6.94 6.48 -0.99
CA SER A 125 5.52 6.19 -1.06
C SER A 125 4.84 6.19 0.30
N PHE A 126 5.47 5.57 1.30
CA PHE A 126 4.95 5.58 2.66
C PHE A 126 5.05 6.97 3.31
N LEU A 127 6.12 7.72 3.07
CA LEU A 127 6.26 9.10 3.58
C LEU A 127 5.23 10.05 2.97
N ALA A 128 4.99 9.95 1.65
CA ALA A 128 3.91 10.68 0.99
C ALA A 128 2.56 10.35 1.64
N LYS A 129 2.25 9.07 1.84
CA LYS A 129 1.02 8.64 2.53
C LYS A 129 0.93 9.13 3.98
N ALA A 130 2.08 9.28 4.64
CA ALA A 130 2.17 9.83 6.00
C ALA A 130 1.93 11.34 6.08
N GLY A 131 1.80 12.04 4.96
CA GLY A 131 1.53 13.47 4.89
C GLY A 131 2.76 14.34 4.65
N PHE A 132 3.92 13.76 4.33
CA PHE A 132 5.14 14.50 3.96
C PHE A 132 5.16 14.86 2.46
N THR A 133 4.01 15.26 1.90
CA THR A 133 3.86 15.52 0.46
C THR A 133 4.52 16.82 0.00
N ASP A 134 4.83 17.70 0.94
CA ASP A 134 5.52 18.99 0.81
C ASP A 134 7.05 18.87 0.98
N GLU A 135 7.55 17.75 1.50
CA GLU A 135 8.99 17.51 1.58
C GLU A 135 9.56 17.32 0.18
N LYS A 136 10.45 18.23 -0.24
CA LYS A 136 10.97 18.32 -1.61
C LYS A 136 11.45 16.96 -2.15
N ASN A 137 12.26 16.23 -1.40
CA ASN A 137 12.86 14.97 -1.88
C ASN A 137 11.82 13.84 -2.01
N VAL A 138 10.82 13.82 -1.12
CA VAL A 138 9.70 12.87 -1.22
C VAL A 138 8.89 13.19 -2.47
N ARG A 139 8.53 14.47 -2.65
CA ARG A 139 7.73 14.94 -3.77
C ARG A 139 8.44 14.70 -5.10
N ASP A 140 9.68 15.15 -5.25
CA ASP A 140 10.43 15.04 -6.50
C ASP A 140 10.57 13.57 -6.93
N PHE A 141 10.92 12.67 -6.00
CA PHE A 141 11.01 11.24 -6.30
C PHE A 141 9.66 10.68 -6.77
N VAL A 142 8.58 10.94 -6.02
CA VAL A 142 7.24 10.42 -6.34
C VAL A 142 6.73 10.97 -7.69
N LEU A 143 6.98 12.24 -8.00
CA LEU A 143 6.53 12.83 -9.27
C LEU A 143 7.34 12.31 -10.46
N ASN A 144 8.65 12.14 -10.32
CA ASN A 144 9.47 11.50 -11.35
C ASN A 144 9.02 10.05 -11.60
N ARG A 145 8.77 9.31 -10.51
CA ARG A 145 8.22 7.95 -10.55
C ARG A 145 6.86 7.89 -11.24
N LEU A 146 5.96 8.82 -10.91
CA LEU A 146 4.64 8.91 -11.53
C LEU A 146 4.74 9.22 -13.03
N ASP A 147 5.66 10.09 -13.44
CA ASP A 147 5.84 10.46 -14.85
C ASP A 147 6.37 9.29 -15.69
N LEU A 148 7.31 8.53 -15.15
CA LEU A 148 7.77 7.28 -15.75
C LEU A 148 6.62 6.29 -15.95
N LEU A 149 5.86 6.03 -14.88
CA LEU A 149 4.73 5.09 -14.91
C LEU A 149 3.62 5.56 -15.83
N TYR A 150 3.31 6.86 -15.85
CA TYR A 150 2.33 7.45 -16.75
C TYR A 150 2.75 7.29 -18.22
N GLY A 151 4.00 7.62 -18.53
CA GLY A 151 4.57 7.50 -19.88
C GLY A 151 4.48 6.07 -20.41
N PHE A 152 4.73 5.08 -19.55
CA PHE A 152 4.58 3.67 -19.88
C PHE A 152 3.10 3.25 -20.01
N ALA A 153 2.28 3.52 -18.99
CA ALA A 153 0.87 3.13 -18.94
C ALA A 153 0.05 3.71 -20.10
N LYS A 154 0.35 4.94 -20.53
CA LYS A 154 -0.30 5.61 -21.67
C LYS A 154 -0.13 4.84 -22.98
N LYS A 155 0.99 4.12 -23.16
CA LYS A 155 1.24 3.27 -24.33
C LYS A 155 0.37 2.00 -24.34
N LYS A 156 -0.22 1.62 -23.19
CA LYS A 156 -1.02 0.40 -23.00
C LYS A 156 -0.31 -0.86 -23.51
N ASN A 157 1.01 -0.91 -23.35
CA ASN A 157 1.81 -2.07 -23.73
C ASN A 157 1.76 -3.12 -22.61
N TYR A 158 1.20 -4.29 -22.89
CA TYR A 158 1.16 -5.42 -21.96
C TYR A 158 2.15 -6.54 -22.34
N ASN A 159 2.90 -6.37 -23.43
CA ASN A 159 3.96 -7.28 -23.85
C ASN A 159 5.25 -6.84 -23.16
N VAL A 160 5.35 -7.18 -21.87
CA VAL A 160 6.44 -6.74 -20.97
C VAL A 160 7.51 -7.81 -20.74
N PHE A 161 7.34 -8.97 -21.39
CA PHE A 161 8.20 -10.13 -21.25
C PHE A 161 8.86 -10.45 -22.58
N ILE A 162 10.11 -10.88 -22.52
CA ILE A 162 10.90 -11.34 -23.67
C ILE A 162 11.26 -12.82 -23.52
N ASP A 163 11.66 -13.42 -24.64
CA ASP A 163 12.05 -14.83 -24.68
C ASP A 163 13.39 -15.06 -23.96
N LYS A 164 13.45 -16.13 -23.17
CA LYS A 164 14.66 -16.60 -22.47
C LYS A 164 15.74 -17.05 -23.43
N VAL A 165 15.39 -17.49 -24.64
CA VAL A 165 16.34 -17.92 -25.66
C VAL A 165 17.34 -16.81 -26.02
N LEU A 166 16.98 -15.54 -25.76
CA LEU A 166 17.88 -14.39 -25.95
C LEU A 166 19.02 -14.33 -24.90
N PHE A 167 18.99 -15.17 -23.86
CA PHE A 167 19.96 -15.20 -22.77
C PHE A 167 20.68 -16.55 -22.71
N LYS A 168 21.88 -16.62 -23.30
CA LYS A 168 22.69 -17.85 -23.44
C LYS A 168 23.01 -18.57 -22.12
N ASP A 169 23.03 -17.85 -20.99
CA ASP A 169 23.42 -18.36 -19.67
C ASP A 169 22.32 -18.13 -18.61
N PHE A 170 21.04 -18.30 -18.97
CA PHE A 170 19.94 -18.10 -18.02
C PHE A 170 20.00 -19.10 -16.85
N PRO A 171 20.10 -18.67 -15.57
CA PRO A 171 20.32 -19.60 -14.47
C PRO A 171 19.12 -20.53 -14.23
N PRO A 172 19.34 -21.83 -13.97
CA PRO A 172 18.26 -22.79 -13.71
C PRO A 172 17.35 -22.40 -12.54
N ALA A 173 17.88 -21.68 -11.54
CA ALA A 173 17.11 -21.17 -10.40
C ALA A 173 15.94 -20.26 -10.82
N PHE A 174 15.99 -19.66 -12.01
CA PHE A 174 14.97 -18.77 -12.54
C PHE A 174 14.13 -19.39 -13.67
N GLU A 175 14.30 -20.67 -13.98
CA GLU A 175 13.67 -21.34 -15.13
C GLU A 175 12.14 -21.21 -15.16
N ASN A 176 11.48 -21.07 -14.01
CA ASN A 176 10.02 -20.89 -13.94
C ASN A 176 9.55 -19.42 -14.04
N HIS A 177 10.46 -18.44 -14.03
CA HIS A 177 10.12 -17.02 -14.07
C HIS A 177 10.16 -16.46 -15.48
N LYS A 178 9.27 -15.54 -15.85
CA LYS A 178 9.40 -14.78 -17.10
C LYS A 178 10.51 -13.74 -16.99
N ILE A 179 11.19 -13.41 -18.10
CA ILE A 179 12.17 -12.32 -18.14
C ILE A 179 11.45 -11.05 -18.53
N ILE A 180 11.63 -10.01 -17.72
CA ILE A 180 11.12 -8.68 -17.99
C ILE A 180 12.02 -8.03 -19.02
N ASP A 181 11.41 -7.40 -20.04
CA ASP A 181 12.13 -6.67 -21.08
C ASP A 181 13.07 -5.61 -20.45
N PRO A 182 14.41 -5.69 -20.65
CA PRO A 182 15.38 -4.72 -20.15
C PRO A 182 15.08 -3.27 -20.52
N LEU A 183 14.37 -3.03 -21.62
CA LEU A 183 13.94 -1.69 -22.01
C LEU A 183 12.93 -1.06 -21.02
N LEU A 184 12.37 -1.85 -20.10
CA LEU A 184 11.44 -1.39 -19.07
C LEU A 184 12.14 -0.98 -17.77
N TYR A 185 13.46 -1.07 -17.70
CA TYR A 185 14.23 -0.68 -16.52
C TYR A 185 15.63 -0.15 -16.89
N GLU A 186 15.70 0.62 -17.98
CA GLU A 186 16.91 1.32 -18.38
C GLU A 186 17.36 2.26 -17.24
N ASN A 187 18.67 2.25 -16.92
CA ASN A 187 19.23 2.99 -15.78
C ASN A 187 18.53 2.68 -14.44
N ASP A 188 18.01 1.47 -14.31
CA ASP A 188 17.33 0.95 -13.12
C ASP A 188 15.95 1.59 -12.84
N ASP A 189 15.47 2.45 -13.75
CA ASP A 189 14.16 3.10 -13.71
C ASP A 189 13.05 2.13 -14.14
N PHE A 190 12.57 1.33 -13.19
CA PHE A 190 11.65 0.23 -13.47
C PHE A 190 10.22 0.68 -13.84
N ALA A 191 9.88 0.79 -15.12
CA ALA A 191 8.65 1.40 -15.64
C ALA A 191 7.33 0.66 -15.36
N LEU A 192 7.33 -0.43 -14.59
CA LEU A 192 6.12 -1.16 -14.19
C LEU A 192 5.67 -0.78 -12.77
N PRO A 193 4.35 -0.65 -12.51
CA PRO A 193 3.84 -0.25 -11.19
C PRO A 193 4.11 -1.28 -10.08
N TRP A 194 4.58 -0.86 -8.92
CA TRP A 194 4.59 -1.67 -7.70
C TRP A 194 3.42 -1.31 -6.80
N ILE A 195 3.05 -2.22 -5.90
CA ILE A 195 1.98 -1.95 -4.91
C ILE A 195 2.28 -0.71 -4.06
N TYR A 196 3.56 -0.41 -3.80
CA TYR A 196 3.96 0.77 -3.04
C TYR A 196 3.53 2.07 -3.71
N ASP A 197 3.52 2.14 -5.05
CA ASP A 197 3.12 3.34 -5.80
C ASP A 197 1.70 3.78 -5.43
N LEU A 198 0.80 2.85 -5.08
CA LEU A 198 -0.58 3.16 -4.66
C LEU A 198 -0.66 4.03 -3.41
N PHE A 199 0.29 3.89 -2.48
CA PHE A 199 0.34 4.71 -1.27
C PHE A 199 0.66 6.16 -1.61
N ALA A 200 1.64 6.38 -2.49
CA ALA A 200 2.02 7.69 -2.97
C ALA A 200 0.88 8.32 -3.79
N PHE A 201 0.31 7.57 -4.72
CA PHE A 201 -0.76 8.05 -5.59
C PHE A 201 -1.98 8.50 -4.79
N ALA A 202 -2.35 7.78 -3.73
CA ALA A 202 -3.46 8.19 -2.88
C ALA A 202 -3.22 9.54 -2.19
N ALA A 203 -1.97 9.90 -1.89
CA ALA A 203 -1.62 11.19 -1.27
C ALA A 203 -1.65 12.36 -2.27
N TYR A 204 -1.35 12.09 -3.54
CA TYR A 204 -1.24 13.08 -4.62
C TYR A 204 -2.44 13.09 -5.58
N TYR A 205 -3.49 12.33 -5.29
CA TYR A 205 -4.56 12.05 -6.25
C TYR A 205 -5.32 13.28 -6.73
N SER A 206 -5.61 14.22 -5.82
CA SER A 206 -6.33 15.46 -6.16
C SER A 206 -5.53 16.35 -7.12
N GLU A 207 -4.21 16.36 -7.01
CA GLU A 207 -3.32 17.22 -7.80
C GLU A 207 -2.97 16.60 -9.17
N PHE A 208 -2.76 15.28 -9.22
CA PHE A 208 -2.27 14.58 -10.43
C PHE A 208 -3.26 13.54 -10.96
N LYS A 209 -4.56 13.81 -10.82
CA LYS A 209 -5.66 12.89 -11.10
C LYS A 209 -5.54 12.19 -12.46
N GLU A 210 -5.28 12.93 -13.54
CA GLU A 210 -5.22 12.36 -14.90
C GLU A 210 -4.09 11.32 -15.05
N LYS A 211 -2.88 11.65 -14.58
CA LYS A 211 -1.72 10.76 -14.67
C LYS A 211 -1.98 9.49 -13.84
N ILE A 212 -2.44 9.66 -12.61
CA ILE A 212 -2.75 8.55 -11.70
C ILE A 212 -3.87 7.68 -12.29
N ASP A 213 -4.97 8.28 -12.76
CA ASP A 213 -6.07 7.52 -13.38
C ASP A 213 -5.61 6.70 -14.58
N THR A 214 -4.65 7.20 -15.36
CA THR A 214 -4.07 6.46 -16.49
C THR A 214 -3.32 5.21 -16.00
N VAL A 215 -2.50 5.34 -14.95
CA VAL A 215 -1.77 4.21 -14.35
C VAL A 215 -2.75 3.21 -13.69
N ILE A 216 -3.75 3.70 -12.96
CA ILE A 216 -4.78 2.86 -12.33
C ILE A 216 -5.60 2.10 -13.38
N ASN A 217 -5.97 2.73 -14.50
CA ASN A 217 -6.65 2.04 -15.59
C ASN A 217 -5.78 0.97 -16.27
N TYR A 218 -4.47 1.20 -16.35
CA TYR A 218 -3.53 0.19 -16.83
C TYR A 218 -3.51 -1.04 -15.90
N ILE A 219 -3.44 -0.81 -14.59
CA ILE A 219 -3.51 -1.87 -13.55
C ILE A 219 -4.83 -2.64 -13.60
N LEU A 220 -5.96 -1.93 -13.74
CA LEU A 220 -7.31 -2.55 -13.81
C LEU A 220 -7.55 -3.34 -15.11
N ASN A 221 -6.64 -3.31 -16.08
CA ASN A 221 -6.81 -4.05 -17.31
C ASN A 221 -6.58 -5.55 -17.11
N LYS A 222 -7.44 -6.39 -17.71
CA LYS A 222 -7.28 -7.84 -17.65
C LYS A 222 -5.90 -8.32 -18.10
N LYS A 223 -5.32 -7.74 -19.15
CA LYS A 223 -4.00 -8.14 -19.65
C LYS A 223 -2.88 -7.92 -18.62
N TYR A 224 -3.00 -6.89 -17.79
CA TYR A 224 -2.09 -6.66 -16.67
C TYR A 224 -2.34 -7.66 -15.54
N GLN A 225 -3.61 -7.91 -15.20
CA GLN A 225 -3.98 -8.87 -14.16
C GLN A 225 -3.69 -10.34 -14.55
N ASP A 226 -3.42 -10.61 -15.83
CA ASP A 226 -2.95 -11.90 -16.35
C ASP A 226 -1.41 -12.06 -16.27
N PHE A 227 -0.68 -11.07 -15.76
CA PHE A 227 0.75 -11.23 -15.45
C PHE A 227 0.95 -12.34 -14.40
N PRO A 228 2.13 -12.99 -14.38
CA PRO A 228 2.45 -13.95 -13.33
C PRO A 228 2.38 -13.30 -11.93
N GLU A 229 2.39 -14.14 -10.90
CA GLU A 229 2.57 -13.68 -9.52
C GLU A 229 4.01 -13.17 -9.35
N GLY A 230 4.16 -11.92 -8.89
CA GLY A 230 5.38 -11.16 -9.15
C GLY A 230 5.54 -10.85 -10.64
N TYR A 231 6.37 -9.87 -11.00
CA TYR A 231 6.59 -9.59 -12.42
C TYR A 231 7.39 -10.70 -13.10
N GLY A 232 8.45 -11.18 -12.48
CA GLY A 232 9.38 -12.11 -13.09
C GLY A 232 10.80 -11.78 -12.69
N VAL A 233 11.74 -11.86 -13.64
CA VAL A 233 13.15 -11.63 -13.39
C VAL A 233 13.68 -10.49 -14.25
N THR A 234 14.43 -9.57 -13.62
CA THR A 234 15.26 -8.57 -14.31
C THR A 234 16.69 -9.05 -14.46
N VAL A 235 17.41 -8.48 -15.42
CA VAL A 235 18.81 -8.76 -15.69
C VAL A 235 19.60 -7.47 -15.55
N SER A 236 20.40 -7.34 -14.51
CA SER A 236 21.32 -6.21 -14.35
C SER A 236 22.69 -6.55 -14.92
N PHE A 237 23.41 -5.56 -15.42
CA PHE A 237 24.76 -5.74 -15.92
C PHE A 237 25.79 -5.75 -14.76
N PRO A 238 26.84 -6.59 -14.80
CA PRO A 238 27.05 -7.72 -15.70
C PRO A 238 26.37 -9.00 -15.17
N LYS A 239 25.24 -9.37 -15.78
CA LYS A 239 24.51 -10.66 -15.64
C LYS A 239 24.07 -11.06 -14.23
N ARG A 240 23.60 -10.13 -13.40
CA ARG A 240 22.89 -10.49 -12.16
C ARG A 240 21.39 -10.60 -12.46
N PHE A 241 20.76 -11.60 -11.88
CA PHE A 241 19.33 -11.87 -12.05
C PHE A 241 18.63 -11.62 -10.73
N PHE A 242 17.56 -10.82 -10.77
CA PHE A 242 16.77 -10.49 -9.58
C PHE A 242 15.31 -10.80 -9.83
N VAL A 243 14.67 -11.48 -8.88
CA VAL A 243 13.21 -11.63 -8.92
C VAL A 243 12.58 -10.31 -8.53
N VAL A 244 11.71 -9.79 -9.39
CA VAL A 244 10.91 -8.59 -9.09
C VAL A 244 9.52 -9.03 -8.69
N GLY A 245 9.23 -8.89 -7.39
CA GLY A 245 7.91 -9.11 -6.82
C GLY A 245 7.02 -7.88 -6.87
N TRP A 246 5.94 -7.92 -6.08
CA TRP A 246 5.15 -6.75 -5.69
C TRP A 246 4.43 -6.00 -6.80
N ASN A 247 4.04 -6.72 -7.87
CA ASN A 247 3.09 -6.20 -8.85
C ASN A 247 1.74 -5.85 -8.19
N VAL A 248 0.96 -4.99 -8.84
CA VAL A 248 -0.34 -4.55 -8.33
C VAL A 248 -1.44 -5.55 -8.71
N TRP A 249 -1.33 -6.75 -8.18
CA TRP A 249 -2.36 -7.74 -8.40
C TRP A 249 -3.62 -7.46 -7.59
N LEU A 250 -4.77 -7.71 -8.20
CA LEU A 250 -6.07 -7.51 -7.59
C LEU A 250 -6.64 -8.88 -7.20
N PRO A 251 -6.79 -9.17 -5.90
CA PRO A 251 -7.28 -10.46 -5.45
C PRO A 251 -8.69 -10.67 -5.98
N CYS A 252 -8.99 -11.91 -6.38
CA CYS A 252 -10.29 -12.28 -6.92
C CYS A 252 -10.72 -11.44 -8.15
N PHE A 253 -9.78 -10.99 -8.99
CA PHE A 253 -10.06 -10.07 -10.10
C PHE A 253 -11.17 -10.57 -11.04
N SER A 254 -11.11 -11.84 -11.45
CA SER A 254 -12.07 -12.43 -12.39
C SER A 254 -13.34 -12.92 -11.70
N ASN A 255 -13.19 -13.54 -10.52
CA ASN A 255 -14.29 -14.05 -9.71
C ASN A 255 -13.87 -14.10 -8.25
N ILE A 256 -14.84 -13.92 -7.35
CA ILE A 256 -14.64 -14.06 -5.91
C ILE A 256 -14.90 -15.51 -5.52
N ASP A 257 -13.85 -16.17 -5.07
CA ASP A 257 -13.90 -17.49 -4.45
C ASP A 257 -13.44 -17.34 -3.00
N GLU A 258 -14.37 -17.55 -2.07
CA GLU A 258 -14.11 -17.44 -0.62
C GLU A 258 -13.09 -18.49 -0.14
N LYS A 259 -12.83 -19.55 -0.92
CA LYS A 259 -11.81 -20.55 -0.61
C LYS A 259 -10.44 -20.19 -1.18
N SER A 260 -10.36 -19.15 -2.01
CA SER A 260 -9.09 -18.69 -2.57
C SER A 260 -8.20 -18.14 -1.46
N PRO A 261 -6.92 -18.53 -1.38
CA PRO A 261 -5.97 -17.94 -0.43
C PRO A 261 -5.87 -16.43 -0.53
N GLN A 262 -6.15 -15.87 -1.72
CA GLN A 262 -6.08 -14.43 -2.02
C GLN A 262 -7.17 -13.61 -1.35
N ILE A 263 -8.20 -14.26 -0.80
CA ILE A 263 -9.34 -13.56 -0.21
C ILE A 263 -8.92 -12.70 0.99
N ASN A 264 -7.86 -13.09 1.69
CA ASN A 264 -7.29 -12.35 2.80
C ASN A 264 -6.75 -10.97 2.38
N GLU A 265 -6.31 -10.81 1.13
CA GLU A 265 -5.81 -9.55 0.60
C GLU A 265 -6.92 -8.61 0.11
N LEU A 266 -8.15 -9.10 -0.05
CA LEU A 266 -9.23 -8.35 -0.70
C LEU A 266 -9.52 -7.03 0.01
N LEU A 267 -9.67 -7.07 1.34
CA LEU A 267 -10.03 -5.90 2.12
C LEU A 267 -8.93 -4.83 2.07
N PHE A 268 -7.68 -5.25 2.24
CA PHE A 268 -6.51 -4.36 2.15
C PHE A 268 -6.40 -3.73 0.76
N ARG A 269 -6.51 -4.53 -0.31
CA ARG A 269 -6.40 -4.05 -1.68
C ARG A 269 -7.54 -3.09 -2.04
N LEU A 270 -8.76 -3.36 -1.58
CA LEU A 270 -9.88 -2.43 -1.73
C LEU A 270 -9.60 -1.11 -1.04
N ASN A 271 -9.10 -1.12 0.19
CA ASN A 271 -8.75 0.11 0.90
C ASN A 271 -7.65 0.93 0.20
N LEU A 272 -6.65 0.27 -0.39
CA LEU A 272 -5.60 0.95 -1.16
C LEU A 272 -6.11 1.52 -2.48
N MET A 273 -7.02 0.81 -3.16
CA MET A 273 -7.47 1.17 -4.50
C MET A 273 -8.71 2.08 -4.50
N SER A 274 -9.51 2.09 -3.42
CA SER A 274 -10.77 2.83 -3.33
C SER A 274 -10.65 4.36 -3.44
N PRO A 275 -9.53 5.04 -3.15
CA PRO A 275 -9.37 6.47 -3.40
C PRO A 275 -9.47 6.88 -4.87
N PHE A 276 -9.24 5.94 -5.80
CA PHE A 276 -9.17 6.25 -7.23
C PHE A 276 -10.52 6.06 -7.91
N GLU A 277 -10.98 7.07 -8.64
CA GLU A 277 -12.26 7.04 -9.34
C GLU A 277 -12.38 5.88 -10.37
N PRO A 278 -11.35 5.57 -11.20
CA PRO A 278 -11.42 4.43 -12.11
C PRO A 278 -11.64 3.10 -11.38
N THR A 279 -11.03 2.93 -10.20
CA THR A 279 -11.27 1.77 -9.35
C THR A 279 -12.74 1.68 -8.97
N ARG A 280 -13.31 2.73 -8.38
CA ARG A 280 -14.72 2.73 -7.93
C ARG A 280 -15.70 2.45 -9.08
N LYS A 281 -15.34 2.83 -10.30
CA LYS A 281 -16.13 2.55 -11.52
C LYS A 281 -15.95 1.14 -12.06
N SER A 282 -14.85 0.47 -11.73
CA SER A 282 -14.48 -0.86 -12.25
C SER A 282 -15.45 -1.97 -11.83
N LYS A 283 -15.49 -3.04 -12.62
CA LYS A 283 -16.27 -4.25 -12.31
C LYS A 283 -15.72 -4.96 -11.08
N TRP A 284 -14.40 -5.03 -10.94
CA TRP A 284 -13.73 -5.67 -9.80
C TRP A 284 -14.19 -5.04 -8.47
N TYR A 285 -14.09 -3.70 -8.34
CA TYR A 285 -14.50 -3.01 -7.12
C TYR A 285 -15.98 -3.23 -6.81
N LYS A 286 -16.87 -3.06 -7.80
CA LYS A 286 -18.32 -3.24 -7.60
C LYS A 286 -18.67 -4.66 -7.15
N ASN A 287 -18.06 -5.67 -7.76
CA ASN A 287 -18.25 -7.08 -7.37
C ASN A 287 -17.75 -7.34 -5.95
N ALA A 288 -16.58 -6.78 -5.60
CA ALA A 288 -15.99 -6.93 -4.28
C ALA A 288 -16.82 -6.23 -3.19
N ILE A 289 -17.33 -5.02 -3.43
CA ILE A 289 -18.27 -4.36 -2.51
C ILE A 289 -19.57 -5.13 -2.37
N ALA A 290 -20.16 -5.60 -3.48
CA ALA A 290 -21.38 -6.42 -3.43
C ALA A 290 -21.17 -7.72 -2.63
N HIS A 291 -19.97 -8.30 -2.70
CA HIS A 291 -19.58 -9.42 -1.88
C HIS A 291 -19.47 -9.05 -0.39
N LEU A 292 -18.76 -7.97 -0.06
CA LEU A 292 -18.62 -7.52 1.33
C LEU A 292 -19.96 -7.12 1.98
N GLU A 293 -20.92 -6.60 1.21
CA GLU A 293 -22.28 -6.27 1.69
C GLU A 293 -23.06 -7.50 2.18
N LYS A 294 -22.67 -8.73 1.80
CA LYS A 294 -23.28 -9.96 2.34
C LYS A 294 -23.02 -10.15 3.83
N PHE A 295 -21.94 -9.55 4.36
CA PHE A 295 -21.55 -9.63 5.76
C PHE A 295 -22.19 -8.55 6.64
N LYS A 296 -23.12 -7.77 6.08
CA LYS A 296 -23.83 -6.73 6.79
C LYS A 296 -24.87 -7.32 7.75
N THR A 297 -24.84 -6.87 9.00
CA THR A 297 -25.78 -7.31 10.02
C THR A 297 -27.12 -6.59 9.88
N LYS A 298 -28.15 -7.09 10.58
CA LYS A 298 -29.45 -6.40 10.70
C LYS A 298 -29.33 -4.99 11.30
N LYS A 299 -28.30 -4.72 12.10
CA LYS A 299 -28.02 -3.41 12.69
C LYS A 299 -27.38 -2.45 11.68
N GLY A 300 -26.86 -2.94 10.55
CA GLY A 300 -26.15 -2.15 9.54
C GLY A 300 -24.65 -1.98 9.79
N THR A 301 -24.10 -2.73 10.76
CA THR A 301 -22.67 -3.01 10.96
C THR A 301 -22.24 -4.18 10.06
N TYR A 302 -20.97 -4.57 10.10
CA TYR A 302 -20.41 -5.67 9.32
C TYR A 302 -19.67 -6.64 10.23
N ILE A 303 -19.68 -7.93 9.88
CA ILE A 303 -18.89 -8.99 10.54
C ILE A 303 -18.25 -9.82 9.45
N PHE A 304 -17.00 -9.50 9.11
CA PHE A 304 -16.23 -10.27 8.13
C PHE A 304 -15.71 -11.57 8.74
N PRO A 305 -15.48 -12.61 7.93
CA PRO A 305 -14.72 -13.78 8.35
C PRO A 305 -13.29 -13.39 8.78
N GLU A 306 -12.73 -14.12 9.74
CA GLU A 306 -11.40 -13.81 10.32
C GLU A 306 -10.29 -13.81 9.27
N GLU A 307 -10.43 -14.57 8.19
CA GLU A 307 -9.45 -14.65 7.12
C GLU A 307 -9.24 -13.31 6.39
N TYR A 308 -10.20 -12.38 6.48
CA TYR A 308 -10.11 -11.03 5.88
C TYR A 308 -9.34 -10.05 6.78
N LEU A 309 -9.09 -10.42 8.03
CA LEU A 309 -8.58 -9.55 9.10
C LEU A 309 -7.33 -10.14 9.76
N GLN A 310 -6.52 -10.87 8.99
CA GLN A 310 -5.34 -11.56 9.51
C GLN A 310 -4.32 -10.61 10.16
N GLU A 311 -3.77 -11.05 11.30
CA GLU A 311 -2.57 -10.49 11.92
C GLU A 311 -1.50 -11.58 12.06
N LYS A 312 -0.51 -11.54 11.17
CA LYS A 312 0.59 -12.50 11.11
C LYS A 312 1.93 -11.78 11.26
N ARG A 313 2.68 -12.20 12.28
CA ARG A 313 4.08 -11.77 12.47
C ARG A 313 4.98 -12.34 11.38
N ASN A 314 6.12 -11.68 11.14
CA ASN A 314 7.12 -12.11 10.16
C ASN A 314 6.55 -12.27 8.74
N SER A 315 5.65 -11.37 8.36
CA SER A 315 5.04 -11.30 7.03
C SER A 315 4.95 -9.85 6.58
N TYR A 316 4.92 -9.67 5.25
CA TYR A 316 4.89 -8.39 4.59
C TYR A 316 3.53 -7.70 4.75
N PHE A 317 3.55 -6.43 5.16
CA PHE A 317 2.38 -5.59 5.33
C PHE A 317 1.50 -5.54 4.08
N ILE A 318 2.14 -5.47 2.92
CA ILE A 318 1.48 -5.39 1.62
C ILE A 318 0.71 -6.65 1.21
N ASN A 319 0.91 -7.78 1.91
CA ASN A 319 0.12 -9.02 1.76
C ASN A 319 -1.07 -9.07 2.73
N ALA A 320 -1.55 -7.92 3.20
CA ALA A 320 -2.67 -7.82 4.14
C ALA A 320 -2.47 -8.64 5.43
N SER A 321 -1.23 -8.90 5.83
CA SER A 321 -0.94 -9.78 6.96
C SER A 321 -0.97 -9.04 8.31
N ARG A 322 -1.49 -7.81 8.35
CA ARG A 322 -1.41 -6.89 9.49
C ARG A 322 -2.70 -6.11 9.68
N MET A 323 -3.86 -6.70 9.42
CA MET A 323 -5.14 -6.00 9.28
C MET A 323 -5.81 -5.64 10.62
N GLU A 324 -5.34 -6.17 11.75
CA GLU A 324 -5.83 -5.76 13.06
C GLU A 324 -5.44 -4.32 13.38
N ILE A 325 -6.22 -3.64 14.23
CA ILE A 325 -5.88 -2.31 14.78
C ILE A 325 -6.18 -2.24 16.28
N GLY A 326 -5.86 -3.33 16.98
CA GLY A 326 -6.01 -3.43 18.44
C GLY A 326 -7.46 -3.41 18.92
N GLU A 327 -8.41 -3.67 18.03
CA GLU A 327 -9.84 -3.68 18.33
C GLU A 327 -10.25 -5.05 18.86
N ASP A 328 -11.03 -5.06 19.94
CA ASP A 328 -11.39 -6.30 20.63
C ASP A 328 -12.56 -7.04 19.96
N THR A 329 -13.35 -6.33 19.15
CA THR A 329 -14.51 -6.92 18.47
C THR A 329 -14.32 -6.96 16.96
N ILE A 330 -14.55 -8.14 16.37
CA ILE A 330 -14.53 -8.32 14.91
C ILE A 330 -15.58 -7.46 14.21
N GLU A 331 -16.71 -7.18 14.87
CA GLU A 331 -17.78 -6.34 14.34
C GLU A 331 -17.33 -4.88 14.17
N ASN A 332 -16.68 -4.29 15.18
CA ASN A 332 -16.16 -2.92 15.07
C ASN A 332 -15.07 -2.84 14.01
N LEU A 333 -14.14 -3.79 14.00
CA LEU A 333 -13.03 -3.82 13.04
C LEU A 333 -13.52 -3.95 11.59
N SER A 334 -14.41 -4.91 11.34
CA SER A 334 -15.02 -5.14 10.02
C SER A 334 -15.80 -3.91 9.55
N THR A 335 -16.63 -3.36 10.45
CA THR A 335 -17.43 -2.17 10.16
C THR A 335 -16.54 -0.98 9.84
N PHE A 336 -15.48 -0.75 10.62
CA PHE A 336 -14.52 0.33 10.37
C PHE A 336 -13.88 0.22 8.98
N TRP A 337 -13.38 -0.96 8.62
CA TRP A 337 -12.78 -1.15 7.30
C TRP A 337 -13.76 -0.93 6.15
N MET A 338 -14.99 -1.42 6.29
CA MET A 338 -16.03 -1.18 5.28
C MET A 338 -16.32 0.31 5.13
N MET A 339 -16.51 1.02 6.25
CA MET A 339 -16.76 2.46 6.24
C MET A 339 -15.59 3.22 5.63
N LYS A 340 -14.35 2.80 5.89
CA LYS A 340 -13.16 3.40 5.30
C LYS A 340 -13.11 3.23 3.78
N ILE A 341 -13.40 2.02 3.28
CA ILE A 341 -13.41 1.73 1.85
C ILE A 341 -14.49 2.52 1.11
N LEU A 342 -15.68 2.65 1.71
CA LEU A 342 -16.82 3.36 1.13
C LEU A 342 -16.69 4.89 1.19
N ASN A 343 -15.82 5.44 2.04
CA ASN A 343 -15.65 6.89 2.22
C ASN A 343 -14.48 7.49 1.44
N ASN A 344 -13.64 6.66 0.81
CA ASN A 344 -12.49 7.13 0.02
C ASN A 344 -12.85 7.61 -1.39
#